data_AF-A0A7J2NGH8-F1
#
_entry.id   AF-A0A7J2NGH8-F1
#
_cell.length_a   1.000
_cell.length_b   1.000
_cell.length_c   1.000
_cell.angle_alpha   90.00
_cell.angle_beta   90.00
_cell.angle_gamma   90.00
#
_symmetry.space_group_name_H-M   'P 1'
#
loop_
_entity.id
_entity.type
_entity.pdbx_description
1 polymer ?
#
loop_
_entity_poly.entity_id
_entity_poly.type
_entity_poly.pdbx_seq_one_letter_code
_entity_poly.pdbx_strand_id
1 'polypeptide(L)'
;MLYERYHIPTTPAPPRHTVIGKFKVIRDEELCRNCGRCSEACIYGVHERKNDETRSMAEPLSHLCRNCFRCMQKCPTHALQMIMNPEYRALGDDYWEPHRLWTIWYEAENGRIPVFGAGFRGPFDGPWFDGMWTDMSEIVRPTRDGIHGREYISTAVDIGRKPPFIEFDKRGEIVSEITKVLEIQLPIIFDLLPMETFGERMTSIVSRAAAWLGALCIAPLEHADKIPTQERTNFVPVVGDRIRQADIDALKEASMVEVEYGDRFEELLSEVRMHNPEALTAARLPLNPDLPELLVGISELKIDAAHITADYWGLEKGTEQPRHLRYALREAHQSLMEQSMRDELSLIVSGGIAAAEHVPKAIILGADAVAIDRVLMIALGCRLCGSCTAPQICPVDIMQADFGWGVQRIVNVMGAWRDQLLEVMGAMGIRDVRRLRGELGRSMFSEDIEREVFAPLFEGGREE
;
A
#
# COMPACT_ATOMS: atom_id res chain seq x y z
N MET A 1 -12.87 7.98 -28.10
CA MET A 1 -11.86 7.36 -27.24
C MET A 1 -12.20 5.88 -27.15
N LEU A 2 -11.32 5.01 -27.63
CA LEU A 2 -11.46 3.57 -27.40
C LEU A 2 -11.34 3.33 -25.89
N TYR A 3 -12.30 2.61 -25.32
CA TYR A 3 -12.22 2.16 -23.94
C TYR A 3 -11.12 1.09 -23.85
N GLU A 4 -9.89 1.50 -23.60
CA GLU A 4 -8.83 0.56 -23.21
C GLU A 4 -9.19 0.07 -21.82
N ARG A 5 -9.46 -1.23 -21.69
CA ARG A 5 -9.55 -1.89 -20.37
C ARG A 5 -8.32 -1.44 -19.60
N TYR A 6 -8.48 -0.78 -18.46
CA TYR A 6 -7.38 -0.18 -17.69
C TYR A 6 -6.45 -1.27 -17.16
N HIS A 7 -5.64 -1.86 -18.02
CA HIS A 7 -4.62 -2.84 -17.70
C HIS A 7 -3.34 -2.07 -17.45
N ILE A 8 -2.70 -2.34 -16.32
CA ILE A 8 -1.38 -1.80 -16.02
C ILE A 8 -0.36 -2.72 -16.72
N PRO A 9 0.26 -2.31 -17.85
CA PRO A 9 1.26 -3.14 -18.49
C PRO A 9 2.48 -3.26 -17.58
N THR A 10 2.76 -4.47 -17.13
CA THR A 10 3.93 -4.78 -16.30
C THR A 10 5.04 -5.39 -17.16
N THR A 11 6.29 -5.06 -16.85
CA THR A 11 7.46 -5.66 -17.48
C THR A 11 8.47 -6.08 -16.41
N PRO A 12 9.16 -7.23 -16.57
CA PRO A 12 10.13 -7.67 -15.57
C PRO A 12 11.20 -6.60 -15.31
N ALA A 13 11.41 -6.27 -14.03
CA ALA A 13 12.38 -5.28 -13.58
C ALA A 13 13.26 -5.91 -12.49
N PRO A 14 14.35 -6.61 -12.86
CA PRO A 14 15.15 -7.40 -11.93
C PRO A 14 15.77 -6.54 -10.82
N PRO A 15 15.96 -7.09 -9.61
CA PRO A 15 16.54 -6.36 -8.48
C PRO A 15 18.00 -5.98 -8.75
N ARG A 16 18.44 -4.80 -8.28
CA ARG A 16 19.84 -4.33 -8.40
C ARG A 16 20.83 -5.14 -7.53
N HIS A 17 20.32 -5.72 -6.45
CA HIS A 17 21.09 -6.51 -5.50
C HIS A 17 20.45 -7.87 -5.31
N THR A 18 21.25 -8.89 -4.99
CA THR A 18 20.75 -10.22 -4.67
C THR A 18 19.71 -10.15 -3.56
N VAL A 19 18.52 -10.67 -3.84
CA VAL A 19 17.42 -10.74 -2.87
C VAL A 19 17.80 -11.71 -1.76
N ILE A 20 17.47 -11.37 -0.52
CA ILE A 20 17.67 -12.26 0.61
C ILE A 20 16.54 -13.29 0.60
N GLY A 21 16.87 -14.55 0.29
CA GLY A 21 15.89 -15.64 0.27
C GLY A 21 15.63 -16.24 1.65
N LYS A 22 14.44 -16.84 1.81
CA LYS A 22 13.97 -17.48 3.05
C LYS A 22 14.88 -18.60 3.56
N PHE A 23 15.51 -19.35 2.66
CA PHE A 23 16.34 -20.50 3.00
C PHE A 23 17.79 -20.26 2.61
N LYS A 24 18.71 -20.75 3.45
CA LYS A 24 20.15 -20.76 3.17
C LYS A 24 20.60 -22.20 2.97
N VAL A 25 21.18 -22.49 1.82
CA VAL A 25 21.75 -23.80 1.49
C VAL A 25 23.23 -23.75 1.78
N ILE A 26 23.69 -24.65 2.66
CA ILE A 26 25.08 -24.76 3.08
C ILE A 26 25.64 -26.02 2.45
N ARG A 27 26.80 -25.89 1.79
CA ARG A 27 27.56 -27.01 1.27
C ARG A 27 28.77 -27.22 2.15
N ASP A 28 28.88 -28.40 2.73
CA ASP A 28 30.06 -28.83 3.47
C ASP A 28 31.18 -29.18 2.46
N GLU A 29 32.27 -28.42 2.48
CA GLU A 29 33.39 -28.59 1.55
C GLU A 29 34.19 -29.88 1.83
N GLU A 30 34.20 -30.37 3.07
CA GLU A 30 34.92 -31.59 3.44
C GLU A 30 34.17 -32.84 2.96
N LEU A 31 32.83 -32.81 3.01
CA LEU A 31 31.98 -33.90 2.53
C LEU A 31 31.69 -33.84 1.02
N CYS A 32 31.82 -32.66 0.40
CA CYS A 32 31.48 -32.47 -1.01
C CYS A 32 32.58 -32.97 -1.96
N ARG A 33 32.29 -34.05 -2.69
CA ARG A 33 33.17 -34.56 -3.76
C ARG A 33 32.98 -33.92 -5.15
N ASN A 34 32.34 -32.75 -5.23
CA ASN A 34 32.08 -32.00 -6.48
C ASN A 34 31.43 -32.78 -7.64
N CYS A 35 30.55 -33.74 -7.32
CA CYS A 35 29.97 -34.64 -8.33
C CYS A 35 28.89 -34.02 -9.23
N GLY A 36 28.40 -32.80 -8.96
CA GLY A 36 27.42 -32.11 -9.82
C GLY A 36 25.96 -32.57 -9.74
N ARG A 37 25.65 -33.71 -9.12
CA ARG A 37 24.27 -34.24 -9.01
C ARG A 37 23.26 -33.26 -8.42
N CYS A 38 23.69 -32.36 -7.53
CA CYS A 38 22.81 -31.33 -6.98
C CYS A 38 22.39 -30.28 -8.01
N SER A 39 23.25 -29.99 -9.00
CA SER A 39 22.92 -29.11 -10.13
C SER A 39 21.90 -29.79 -11.05
N GLU A 40 22.13 -31.05 -11.43
CA GLU A 40 21.18 -31.85 -12.23
C GLU A 40 19.81 -32.03 -11.52
N ALA A 41 19.83 -32.14 -10.19
CA ALA A 41 18.62 -32.33 -9.40
C ALA A 41 17.83 -31.03 -9.17
N CYS A 42 18.48 -29.86 -9.21
CA CYS A 42 17.85 -28.59 -8.84
C CYS A 42 17.26 -27.87 -10.06
N ILE A 43 15.95 -27.95 -10.22
CA ILE A 43 15.22 -27.24 -11.28
C ILE A 43 15.21 -25.71 -11.12
N TYR A 44 15.57 -25.22 -9.93
CA TYR A 44 15.55 -23.80 -9.58
C TYR A 44 16.91 -23.10 -9.75
N GLY A 45 17.94 -23.81 -10.20
CA GLY A 45 19.26 -23.20 -10.44
C GLY A 45 20.05 -22.82 -9.18
N VAL A 46 19.75 -23.39 -8.01
CA VAL A 46 20.49 -23.09 -6.76
C VAL A 46 21.95 -23.54 -6.84
N HIS A 47 22.27 -24.51 -7.68
CA HIS A 47 23.60 -25.12 -7.75
C HIS A 47 24.16 -25.06 -9.17
N GLU A 48 25.32 -24.42 -9.30
CA GLU A 48 26.05 -24.29 -10.56
C GLU A 48 27.51 -24.72 -10.37
N ARG A 49 28.21 -24.99 -11.48
CA ARG A 49 29.64 -25.28 -11.48
C ARG A 49 30.44 -23.98 -11.59
N LYS A 50 31.63 -23.92 -10.99
CA LYS A 50 32.52 -22.75 -11.18
C LYS A 50 33.09 -22.82 -12.61
N ASN A 51 32.92 -21.76 -13.41
CA ASN A 51 33.54 -21.61 -14.73
C ASN A 51 33.41 -22.83 -15.66
N ASP A 52 32.27 -23.53 -15.62
CA ASP A 52 32.02 -24.79 -16.35
C ASP A 52 32.99 -25.94 -16.02
N GLU A 53 33.77 -25.84 -14.94
CA GLU A 53 34.70 -26.88 -14.52
C GLU A 53 33.94 -28.11 -13.98
N THR A 54 34.23 -29.28 -14.57
CA THR A 54 33.54 -30.53 -14.25
C THR A 54 33.78 -31.05 -12.83
N ARG A 55 34.73 -30.44 -12.08
CA ARG A 55 35.13 -30.89 -10.73
C ARG A 55 35.04 -29.81 -9.66
N SER A 56 34.36 -28.69 -9.95
CA SER A 56 34.27 -27.58 -8.99
C SER A 56 32.85 -27.03 -8.94
N MET A 57 32.24 -27.04 -7.75
CA MET A 57 30.92 -26.45 -7.53
C MET A 57 31.05 -24.99 -7.09
N ALA A 58 30.18 -24.12 -7.60
CA ALA A 58 30.03 -22.75 -7.14
C ALA A 58 29.19 -22.69 -5.86
N GLU A 59 29.37 -21.62 -5.07
CA GLU A 59 28.57 -21.39 -3.86
C GLU A 59 27.06 -21.45 -4.17
N PRO A 60 26.24 -22.08 -3.32
CA PRO A 60 24.81 -22.20 -3.58
C PRO A 60 24.14 -20.83 -3.66
N LEU A 61 23.41 -20.58 -4.75
CA LEU A 61 22.55 -19.40 -4.92
C LEU A 61 21.30 -19.54 -4.05
N SER A 62 21.49 -19.43 -2.74
CA SER A 62 20.49 -19.73 -1.71
C SER A 62 19.18 -18.97 -1.89
N HIS A 63 19.23 -17.76 -2.45
CA HIS A 63 18.06 -16.93 -2.72
C HIS A 63 17.05 -17.56 -3.70
N LEU A 64 17.48 -18.54 -4.50
CA LEU A 64 16.63 -19.30 -5.42
C LEU A 64 15.99 -20.54 -4.77
N CYS A 65 16.37 -20.90 -3.54
CA CYS A 65 15.93 -22.13 -2.90
C CYS A 65 14.43 -22.11 -2.56
N ARG A 66 13.71 -23.14 -3.01
CA ARG A 66 12.26 -23.34 -2.77
C ARG A 66 11.92 -24.48 -1.80
N ASN A 67 12.90 -24.95 -1.02
CA ASN A 67 12.71 -25.98 0.02
C ASN A 67 12.05 -27.30 -0.47
N CYS A 68 12.47 -27.80 -1.64
CA CYS A 68 11.95 -29.06 -2.20
C CYS A 68 12.75 -30.32 -1.79
N PHE A 69 13.87 -30.14 -1.07
CA PHE A 69 14.80 -31.19 -0.63
C PHE A 69 15.45 -32.09 -1.69
N ARG A 70 15.14 -31.91 -2.98
CA ARG A 70 15.61 -32.79 -4.06
C ARG A 70 17.13 -32.86 -4.18
N CYS A 71 17.84 -31.73 -4.06
CA CYS A 71 19.29 -31.69 -4.13
C CYS A 71 19.95 -32.40 -2.93
N MET A 72 19.39 -32.27 -1.73
CA MET A 72 19.85 -32.95 -0.51
C MET A 72 19.65 -34.46 -0.61
N GLN A 73 18.47 -34.91 -1.06
CA GLN A 73 18.18 -36.34 -1.25
C GLN A 73 19.05 -37.00 -2.33
N LYS A 74 19.43 -36.27 -3.38
CA LYS A 74 20.28 -36.79 -4.46
C LYS A 74 21.77 -36.68 -4.17
N CYS A 75 22.18 -36.02 -3.08
CA CYS A 75 23.58 -35.87 -2.73
C CYS A 75 24.13 -37.19 -2.14
N PRO A 76 25.07 -37.87 -2.82
CA PRO A 76 25.53 -39.20 -2.41
C PRO A 76 26.36 -39.20 -1.12
N THR A 77 26.91 -38.04 -0.74
CA THR A 77 27.73 -37.88 0.47
C THR A 77 27.02 -37.06 1.55
N HIS A 78 25.75 -36.71 1.34
CA HIS A 78 24.96 -35.88 2.27
C HIS A 78 25.63 -34.54 2.64
N ALA A 79 26.44 -33.97 1.75
CA ALA A 79 27.19 -32.73 1.97
C ALA A 79 26.36 -31.44 1.90
N LEU A 80 25.03 -31.53 1.77
CA LEU A 80 24.15 -30.38 1.63
C LEU A 80 23.20 -30.30 2.82
N GLN A 81 23.10 -29.11 3.39
CA GLN A 81 22.15 -28.77 4.44
C GLN A 81 21.35 -27.54 4.04
N MET A 82 20.13 -27.42 4.56
CA MET A 82 19.32 -26.22 4.38
C MET A 82 18.81 -25.76 5.73
N ILE A 83 19.04 -24.49 6.03
CA ILE A 83 18.56 -23.83 7.24
C ILE A 83 17.65 -22.67 6.86
N MET A 84 16.87 -22.19 7.83
CA MET A 84 16.24 -20.88 7.70
C MET A 84 17.35 -19.83 7.64
N ASN A 85 17.30 -18.94 6.65
CA ASN A 85 18.34 -17.94 6.49
C ASN A 85 18.29 -16.92 7.65
N PRO A 86 19.36 -16.78 8.46
CA PRO A 86 19.38 -15.79 9.55
C PRO A 86 19.22 -14.36 9.04
N GLU A 87 19.77 -14.03 7.87
CA GLU A 87 19.64 -12.71 7.25
C GLU A 87 18.19 -12.41 6.86
N TYR A 88 17.44 -13.44 6.41
CA TYR A 88 16.02 -13.30 6.11
C TYR A 88 15.21 -13.04 7.37
N ARG A 89 15.49 -13.76 8.46
CA ARG A 89 14.81 -13.54 9.75
C ARG A 89 15.07 -12.16 10.34
N ALA A 90 16.20 -11.56 10.02
CA ALA A 90 16.57 -10.22 10.49
C ALA A 90 16.01 -9.08 9.63
N LEU A 91 15.25 -9.38 8.57
CA LEU A 91 14.61 -8.35 7.75
C LEU A 91 13.40 -7.76 8.46
N GLY A 92 13.23 -6.45 8.33
CA GLY A 92 12.04 -5.76 8.82
C GLY A 92 11.90 -5.77 10.34
N ASP A 93 10.65 -5.84 10.80
CA ASP A 93 10.26 -5.83 12.21
C ASP A 93 9.03 -6.71 12.44
N ASP A 94 8.43 -6.64 13.63
CA ASP A 94 7.26 -7.45 14.02
C ASP A 94 6.01 -7.14 13.19
N TYR A 95 5.94 -5.97 12.53
CA TYR A 95 4.85 -5.60 11.63
C TYR A 95 5.23 -5.82 10.17
N TRP A 96 6.36 -5.27 9.76
CA TRP A 96 6.93 -5.40 8.42
C TRP A 96 7.73 -6.69 8.32
N GLU A 97 7.05 -7.83 8.49
CA GLU A 97 7.68 -9.13 8.53
C GLU A 97 8.48 -9.43 7.23
N PRO A 98 9.54 -10.26 7.31
CA PRO A 98 10.34 -10.66 6.16
C PRO A 98 9.53 -11.16 4.95
N HIS A 99 8.39 -11.82 5.20
CA HIS A 99 7.53 -12.32 4.14
C HIS A 99 6.86 -11.18 3.35
N ARG A 100 6.38 -10.13 4.03
CA ARG A 100 5.78 -8.95 3.38
C ARG A 100 6.79 -8.25 2.49
N LEU A 101 8.02 -8.06 2.97
CA LEU A 101 9.13 -7.49 2.17
C LEU A 101 9.42 -8.34 0.94
N TRP A 102 9.53 -9.66 1.12
CA TRP A 102 9.78 -10.58 0.01
C TRP A 102 8.65 -10.56 -1.03
N THR A 103 7.39 -10.49 -0.60
CA THR A 103 6.22 -10.39 -1.48
C THR A 103 6.28 -9.11 -2.31
N ILE A 104 6.52 -7.96 -1.69
CA ILE A 104 6.64 -6.68 -2.40
C ILE A 104 7.83 -6.70 -3.37
N TRP A 105 8.97 -7.30 -3.00
CA TRP A 105 10.10 -7.47 -3.93
C TRP A 105 9.76 -8.33 -5.14
N TYR A 106 9.03 -9.42 -4.93
CA TYR A 106 8.58 -10.31 -5.99
C TYR A 106 7.60 -9.61 -6.94
N GLU A 107 6.62 -8.90 -6.37
CA GLU A 107 5.65 -8.10 -7.12
C GLU A 107 6.33 -6.98 -7.91
N ALA A 108 7.29 -6.28 -7.30
CA ALA A 108 8.06 -5.23 -7.96
C ALA A 108 8.93 -5.76 -9.11
N GLU A 109 9.50 -6.96 -8.95
CA GLU A 109 10.31 -7.60 -9.97
C GLU A 109 9.47 -8.10 -11.15
N ASN A 110 8.35 -8.77 -10.88
CA ASN A 110 7.62 -9.54 -11.89
C ASN A 110 6.33 -8.88 -12.36
N GLY A 111 5.78 -7.93 -11.59
CA GLY A 111 4.47 -7.33 -11.82
C GLY A 111 3.33 -8.35 -11.77
N ARG A 112 3.45 -9.34 -10.87
CA ARG A 112 2.52 -10.48 -10.75
C ARG A 112 2.33 -10.88 -9.29
N ILE A 113 1.17 -11.46 -9.01
CA ILE A 113 0.81 -12.02 -7.70
C ILE A 113 1.68 -13.27 -7.42
N PRO A 114 2.37 -13.37 -6.27
CA PRO A 114 3.10 -14.57 -5.91
C PRO A 114 2.15 -15.74 -5.61
N VAL A 115 2.16 -16.76 -6.48
CA VAL A 115 1.35 -17.97 -6.28
C VAL A 115 2.15 -19.02 -5.48
N PHE A 116 1.60 -19.42 -4.34
CA PHE A 116 2.13 -20.52 -3.53
C PHE A 116 1.25 -21.76 -3.66
N GLY A 117 1.85 -22.93 -3.90
CA GLY A 117 1.12 -24.19 -4.11
C GLY A 117 0.30 -24.71 -2.91
N ALA A 118 0.28 -24.00 -1.77
CA ALA A 118 -0.51 -24.37 -0.60
C ALA A 118 -1.61 -23.34 -0.25
N GLY A 119 -1.93 -22.41 -1.16
CA GLY A 119 -2.92 -21.35 -0.92
C GLY A 119 -2.40 -20.25 0.00
N PHE A 120 -3.32 -19.55 0.69
CA PHE A 120 -3.01 -18.50 1.66
C PHE A 120 -2.18 -19.06 2.82
N ARG A 121 -1.09 -18.36 3.17
CA ARG A 121 -0.13 -18.76 4.20
C ARG A 121 0.01 -17.76 5.34
N GLY A 122 -0.77 -16.69 5.30
CA GLY A 122 -0.86 -15.75 6.41
C GLY A 122 -1.62 -16.35 7.60
N PRO A 123 -1.66 -15.64 8.72
CA PRO A 123 -2.49 -16.01 9.85
C PRO A 123 -3.98 -16.00 9.47
N PHE A 124 -4.75 -17.00 9.94
CA PHE A 124 -6.22 -17.01 9.79
C PHE A 124 -6.92 -16.07 10.79
N ASP A 125 -6.20 -15.65 11.82
CA ASP A 125 -6.62 -14.69 12.82
C ASP A 125 -5.36 -14.04 13.42
N GLY A 126 -5.49 -12.80 13.86
CA GLY A 126 -4.37 -12.02 14.37
C GLY A 126 -4.77 -10.59 14.70
N PRO A 127 -3.81 -9.78 15.16
CA PRO A 127 -4.08 -8.40 15.48
C PRO A 127 -4.48 -7.60 14.22
N TRP A 128 -5.25 -6.54 14.42
CA TRP A 128 -5.45 -5.51 13.40
C TRP A 128 -6.10 -6.04 12.11
N PHE A 129 -5.54 -5.75 10.93
CA PHE A 129 -6.09 -6.23 9.66
C PHE A 129 -6.12 -7.76 9.53
N ASP A 130 -5.27 -8.50 10.25
CA ASP A 130 -5.23 -9.96 10.17
C ASP A 130 -6.45 -10.61 10.84
N GLY A 131 -7.08 -9.92 11.78
CA GLY A 131 -8.36 -10.32 12.39
C GLY A 131 -9.60 -9.87 11.62
N MET A 132 -9.44 -9.40 10.38
CA MET A 132 -10.53 -8.97 9.49
C MET A 132 -10.49 -9.75 8.18
N TRP A 133 -11.63 -10.28 7.76
CA TRP A 133 -11.81 -11.07 6.55
C TRP A 133 -12.88 -10.46 5.63
N THR A 134 -12.72 -10.68 4.33
CA THR A 134 -13.76 -10.38 3.34
C THR A 134 -14.57 -11.64 3.08
N ASP A 135 -15.89 -11.50 3.06
CA ASP A 135 -16.79 -12.60 2.76
C ASP A 135 -16.90 -12.79 1.23
N MET A 136 -16.32 -13.88 0.75
CA MET A 136 -16.35 -14.31 -0.64
C MET A 136 -17.70 -14.95 -0.98
N SER A 137 -18.75 -14.13 -0.95
CA SER A 137 -20.15 -14.57 -1.08
C SER A 137 -20.65 -14.70 -2.53
N GLU A 138 -19.78 -14.58 -3.53
CA GLU A 138 -20.19 -14.76 -4.92
C GLU A 138 -20.46 -16.25 -5.27
N ILE A 139 -21.75 -16.59 -5.43
CA ILE A 139 -22.21 -17.92 -5.87
C ILE A 139 -22.72 -17.84 -7.32
N VAL A 140 -21.91 -17.38 -8.27
CA VAL A 140 -22.24 -17.48 -9.71
C VAL A 140 -21.25 -18.32 -10.49
N ARG A 141 -21.77 -19.04 -11.49
CA ARG A 141 -20.98 -19.75 -12.50
C ARG A 141 -21.26 -19.15 -13.89
N PRO A 142 -20.25 -18.64 -14.61
CA PRO A 142 -18.85 -18.50 -14.20
C PRO A 142 -18.65 -17.42 -13.13
N THR A 143 -17.58 -17.53 -12.35
CA THR A 143 -17.15 -16.48 -11.40
C THR A 143 -16.84 -15.19 -12.14
N ARG A 144 -17.07 -14.04 -11.50
CA ARG A 144 -16.63 -12.77 -12.05
C ARG A 144 -15.10 -12.73 -12.03
N ASP A 145 -14.56 -12.27 -13.14
CA ASP A 145 -13.11 -12.25 -13.37
C ASP A 145 -12.74 -10.91 -13.99
N GLY A 146 -12.36 -9.98 -13.10
CA GLY A 146 -11.90 -8.65 -13.48
C GLY A 146 -10.48 -8.64 -14.05
N ILE A 147 -9.63 -9.61 -13.68
CA ILE A 147 -8.24 -9.69 -14.15
C ILE A 147 -8.21 -10.01 -15.64
N HIS A 148 -8.90 -11.08 -16.06
CA HIS A 148 -8.90 -11.50 -17.46
C HIS A 148 -9.95 -10.75 -18.30
N GLY A 149 -10.59 -9.73 -17.72
CA GLY A 149 -11.54 -8.85 -18.41
C GLY A 149 -12.78 -9.57 -18.92
N ARG A 150 -13.21 -10.63 -18.24
CA ARG A 150 -14.53 -11.25 -18.51
C ARG A 150 -15.65 -10.31 -18.07
N GLU A 151 -15.39 -9.54 -17.02
CA GLU A 151 -16.23 -8.43 -16.60
C GLU A 151 -15.38 -7.19 -16.32
N TYR A 152 -16.03 -6.02 -16.41
CA TYR A 152 -15.43 -4.77 -15.98
C TYR A 152 -15.69 -4.55 -14.47
N ILE A 153 -14.63 -4.34 -13.72
CA ILE A 153 -14.66 -3.92 -12.32
C ILE A 153 -13.87 -2.62 -12.23
N SER A 154 -14.52 -1.55 -11.80
CA SER A 154 -13.90 -0.24 -11.63
C SER A 154 -13.08 -0.19 -10.36
N THR A 155 -11.81 0.16 -10.47
CA THR A 155 -10.92 0.47 -9.34
C THR A 155 -10.76 1.97 -9.11
N ALA A 156 -11.46 2.80 -9.89
CA ALA A 156 -11.38 4.25 -9.73
C ALA A 156 -12.14 4.71 -8.49
N VAL A 157 -11.59 5.71 -7.80
CA VAL A 157 -12.22 6.39 -6.67
C VAL A 157 -12.24 7.89 -6.88
N ASP A 158 -13.14 8.53 -6.16
CA ASP A 158 -13.41 9.96 -6.20
C ASP A 158 -12.90 10.58 -4.90
N ILE A 159 -12.09 11.62 -5.00
CA ILE A 159 -11.65 12.42 -3.85
C ILE A 159 -12.28 13.80 -3.96
N GLY A 160 -12.99 14.20 -2.91
CA GLY A 160 -13.57 15.52 -2.74
C GLY A 160 -14.91 15.50 -2.03
N ARG A 161 -15.37 16.68 -1.65
CA ARG A 161 -16.68 16.90 -1.02
C ARG A 161 -17.79 16.69 -2.03
N LYS A 162 -18.88 16.03 -1.64
CA LYS A 162 -20.12 15.93 -2.44
C LYS A 162 -21.23 16.72 -1.74
N PRO A 163 -21.95 17.60 -2.45
CA PRO A 163 -23.02 18.38 -1.83
C PRO A 163 -24.16 17.43 -1.40
N PRO A 164 -24.82 17.69 -0.26
CA PRO A 164 -25.88 16.83 0.26
C PRO A 164 -27.11 16.78 -0.66
N PHE A 165 -27.34 17.86 -1.42
CA PHE A 165 -28.41 17.95 -2.41
C PHE A 165 -28.02 18.92 -3.53
N ILE A 166 -28.63 18.71 -4.70
CA ILE A 166 -28.51 19.62 -5.85
C ILE A 166 -29.82 20.41 -5.94
N GLU A 167 -29.73 21.73 -5.99
CA GLU A 167 -30.88 22.62 -6.14
C GLU A 167 -31.02 23.11 -7.57
N PHE A 168 -32.26 23.20 -8.05
CA PHE A 168 -32.58 23.66 -9.40
C PHE A 168 -33.49 24.89 -9.36
N ASP A 169 -33.26 25.85 -10.25
CA ASP A 169 -34.17 26.97 -10.45
C ASP A 169 -35.43 26.55 -11.25
N LYS A 170 -36.35 27.52 -11.45
CA LYS A 170 -37.60 27.29 -12.22
C LYS A 170 -37.37 26.97 -13.71
N ARG A 171 -36.15 27.15 -14.22
CA ARG A 171 -35.74 26.84 -15.60
C ARG A 171 -35.04 25.47 -15.69
N GLY A 172 -34.76 24.84 -14.56
CA GLY A 172 -34.04 23.57 -14.48
C GLY A 172 -32.52 23.72 -14.43
N GLU A 173 -32.00 24.92 -14.17
CA GLU A 173 -30.57 25.18 -14.02
C GLU A 173 -30.14 24.95 -12.57
N ILE A 174 -28.94 24.38 -12.38
CA ILE A 174 -28.39 24.12 -11.04
C ILE A 174 -28.01 25.45 -10.38
N VAL A 175 -28.52 25.69 -9.17
CA VAL A 175 -28.20 26.89 -8.35
C VAL A 175 -27.36 26.59 -7.13
N SER A 176 -27.31 25.32 -6.71
CA SER A 176 -26.44 24.87 -5.62
C SER A 176 -24.96 24.92 -6.02
N GLU A 177 -24.08 25.06 -5.03
CA GLU A 177 -22.64 24.96 -5.20
C GLU A 177 -22.27 23.57 -5.77
N ILE A 178 -21.67 23.55 -6.98
CA ILE A 178 -21.10 22.32 -7.55
C ILE A 178 -19.66 22.23 -7.08
N THR A 179 -19.37 21.24 -6.25
CA THR A 179 -18.01 20.95 -5.81
C THR A 179 -17.27 20.13 -6.86
N LYS A 180 -15.96 20.32 -6.93
CA LYS A 180 -15.10 19.48 -7.76
C LYS A 180 -14.80 18.18 -7.06
N VAL A 181 -14.55 17.17 -7.87
CA VAL A 181 -14.11 15.85 -7.42
C VAL A 181 -12.96 15.45 -8.33
N LEU A 182 -11.91 14.90 -7.73
CA LEU A 182 -10.74 14.38 -8.41
C LEU A 182 -10.85 12.86 -8.50
N GLU A 183 -10.95 12.33 -9.70
CA GLU A 183 -10.96 10.89 -9.94
C GLU A 183 -9.52 10.36 -10.06
N ILE A 184 -9.20 9.31 -9.32
CA ILE A 184 -7.94 8.56 -9.45
C ILE A 184 -8.24 7.12 -9.85
N GLN A 185 -7.39 6.52 -10.68
CA GLN A 185 -7.70 5.23 -11.33
C GLN A 185 -7.47 4.00 -10.45
N LEU A 186 -6.73 4.19 -9.36
CA LEU A 186 -6.49 3.22 -8.29
C LEU A 186 -6.90 3.86 -6.97
N PRO A 187 -7.43 3.11 -6.00
CA PRO A 187 -7.74 3.65 -4.67
C PRO A 187 -6.47 3.81 -3.82
N ILE A 188 -5.33 4.09 -4.46
CA ILE A 188 -4.00 4.11 -3.88
C ILE A 188 -3.34 5.44 -4.22
N ILE A 189 -2.81 6.10 -3.19
CA ILE A 189 -2.03 7.33 -3.29
C ILE A 189 -0.60 7.04 -2.83
N PHE A 190 0.39 7.68 -3.41
CA PHE A 190 1.78 7.54 -3.00
C PHE A 190 2.14 8.65 -2.03
N ASP A 191 2.43 8.30 -0.79
CA ASP A 191 2.81 9.25 0.25
C ASP A 191 4.31 9.15 0.55
N LEU A 192 5.04 10.22 0.24
CA LEU A 192 6.47 10.33 0.51
C LEU A 192 6.77 10.89 1.89
N LEU A 193 5.78 11.21 2.71
CA LEU A 193 5.98 11.69 4.07
C LEU A 193 5.85 10.54 5.09
N PRO A 194 6.71 10.49 6.11
CA PRO A 194 7.73 11.47 6.49
C PRO A 194 9.12 11.12 5.92
N MET A 195 9.20 10.53 4.73
CA MET A 195 10.43 10.00 4.11
C MET A 195 11.35 11.11 3.53
N GLU A 196 11.51 12.23 4.24
CA GLU A 196 12.32 13.40 3.85
C GLU A 196 13.78 13.02 3.52
N THR A 197 14.29 11.95 4.14
CA THR A 197 15.67 11.47 3.99
C THR A 197 16.01 10.97 2.58
N PHE A 198 15.01 10.70 1.74
CA PHE A 198 15.19 10.04 0.45
C PHE A 198 15.30 11.01 -0.75
N GLY A 199 15.30 12.31 -0.48
CA GLY A 199 15.74 13.35 -1.41
C GLY A 199 14.97 13.47 -2.73
N GLU A 200 15.39 14.43 -3.55
CA GLU A 200 14.68 14.85 -4.76
C GLU A 200 14.49 13.75 -5.81
N ARG A 201 15.49 12.88 -5.98
CA ARG A 201 15.46 11.82 -7.02
C ARG A 201 14.30 10.85 -6.79
N MET A 202 14.05 10.49 -5.53
CA MET A 202 12.99 9.55 -5.18
C MET A 202 11.61 10.17 -5.42
N THR A 203 11.45 11.45 -5.10
CA THR A 203 10.23 12.20 -5.42
C THR A 203 9.96 12.22 -6.92
N SER A 204 10.98 12.42 -7.75
CA SER A 204 10.81 12.37 -9.21
C SER A 204 10.41 10.97 -9.72
N ILE A 205 11.02 9.89 -9.20
CA ILE A 205 10.66 8.51 -9.57
C ILE A 205 9.20 8.19 -9.21
N VAL A 206 8.80 8.52 -7.97
CA VAL A 206 7.46 8.22 -7.46
C VAL A 206 6.41 9.09 -8.15
N SER A 207 6.68 10.37 -8.38
CA SER A 207 5.79 11.27 -9.11
C SER A 207 5.56 10.80 -10.56
N ARG A 208 6.61 10.37 -11.25
CA ARG A 208 6.48 9.79 -12.60
C ARG A 208 5.65 8.52 -12.60
N ALA A 209 5.84 7.64 -11.62
CA ALA A 209 5.04 6.43 -11.49
C ALA A 209 3.56 6.77 -11.20
N ALA A 210 3.28 7.73 -10.32
CA ALA A 210 1.92 8.18 -10.01
C ALA A 210 1.21 8.74 -11.24
N ALA A 211 1.87 9.63 -11.99
CA ALA A 211 1.33 10.21 -13.21
C ALA A 211 1.01 9.13 -14.26
N TRP A 212 1.90 8.15 -14.43
CA TRP A 212 1.68 7.03 -15.36
C TRP A 212 0.51 6.13 -14.93
N LEU A 213 0.31 5.94 -13.61
CA LEU A 213 -0.75 5.13 -13.04
C LEU A 213 -2.08 5.88 -12.85
N GLY A 214 -2.17 7.17 -13.18
CA GLY A 214 -3.33 8.00 -12.87
C GLY A 214 -3.61 8.07 -11.36
N ALA A 215 -2.57 8.01 -10.53
CA ALA A 215 -2.60 8.12 -9.08
C ALA A 215 -2.02 9.47 -8.63
N LEU A 216 -2.05 9.74 -7.34
CA LEU A 216 -1.48 10.96 -6.74
C LEU A 216 -0.15 10.66 -6.04
N CYS A 217 0.72 11.67 -6.00
CA CYS A 217 2.00 11.64 -5.29
C CYS A 217 2.04 12.81 -4.30
N ILE A 218 1.88 12.50 -3.01
CA ILE A 218 2.00 13.44 -1.90
C ILE A 218 3.48 13.59 -1.55
N ALA A 219 3.96 14.83 -1.48
CA ALA A 219 5.31 15.14 -1.00
C ALA A 219 5.39 16.57 -0.44
N PRO A 220 6.48 16.92 0.28
CA PRO A 220 6.71 18.30 0.70
C PRO A 220 6.60 19.28 -0.48
N LEU A 221 5.97 20.43 -0.24
CA LEU A 221 5.89 21.52 -1.24
C LEU A 221 7.27 21.91 -1.79
N GLU A 222 8.32 21.78 -0.98
CA GLU A 222 9.69 22.14 -1.35
C GLU A 222 10.26 21.31 -2.51
N HIS A 223 9.67 20.14 -2.82
CA HIS A 223 10.13 19.28 -3.91
C HIS A 223 9.48 19.62 -5.27
N ALA A 224 8.55 20.59 -5.30
CA ALA A 224 7.74 20.88 -6.48
C ALA A 224 8.53 21.43 -7.69
N ASP A 225 9.66 22.08 -7.45
CA ASP A 225 10.54 22.62 -8.49
C ASP A 225 11.22 21.51 -9.31
N LYS A 226 11.32 20.30 -8.77
CA LYS A 226 11.89 19.12 -9.45
C LYS A 226 10.88 18.26 -10.19
N ILE A 227 9.58 18.52 -9.97
CA ILE A 227 8.52 17.79 -10.67
C ILE A 227 8.29 18.41 -12.05
N PRO A 228 8.42 17.63 -13.14
CA PRO A 228 8.12 18.11 -14.49
C PRO A 228 6.69 18.63 -14.57
N THR A 229 6.47 19.72 -15.32
CA THR A 229 5.15 20.37 -15.42
C THR A 229 4.02 19.42 -15.83
N GLN A 230 4.31 18.42 -16.67
CA GLN A 230 3.35 17.41 -17.12
C GLN A 230 2.85 16.48 -16.00
N GLU A 231 3.58 16.37 -14.89
CA GLU A 231 3.28 15.50 -13.75
C GLU A 231 2.66 16.28 -12.58
N ARG A 232 2.64 17.61 -12.64
CA ARG A 232 2.21 18.48 -11.54
C ARG A 232 0.73 18.32 -11.18
N THR A 233 -0.12 17.88 -12.11
CA THR A 233 -1.52 17.56 -11.83
C THR A 233 -1.69 16.37 -10.88
N ASN A 234 -0.72 15.45 -10.89
CA ASN A 234 -0.70 14.27 -10.03
C ASN A 234 0.11 14.51 -8.74
N PHE A 235 0.88 15.59 -8.69
CA PHE A 235 1.64 15.99 -7.53
C PHE A 235 0.74 16.74 -6.54
N VAL A 236 0.76 16.30 -5.29
CA VAL A 236 -0.01 16.89 -4.19
C VAL A 236 0.99 17.48 -3.20
N PRO A 237 1.24 18.80 -3.26
CA PRO A 237 2.13 19.44 -2.30
C PRO A 237 1.52 19.43 -0.90
N VAL A 238 2.36 19.17 0.10
CA VAL A 238 2.03 19.35 1.51
C VAL A 238 2.60 20.68 2.01
N VAL A 239 1.71 21.52 2.55
CA VAL A 239 2.03 22.79 3.20
C VAL A 239 2.14 22.55 4.70
N GLY A 240 3.35 22.66 5.24
CA GLY A 240 3.63 22.57 6.68
C GLY A 240 3.45 23.93 7.38
N ASP A 241 4.55 24.63 7.66
CA ASP A 241 4.50 25.86 8.47
C ASP A 241 4.25 27.16 7.69
N ARG A 242 4.64 27.20 6.41
CA ARG A 242 4.62 28.44 5.60
C ARG A 242 4.63 28.15 4.11
N ILE A 243 4.10 29.10 3.35
CA ILE A 243 4.20 29.13 1.89
C ILE A 243 5.30 30.13 1.50
N ARG A 244 6.34 29.66 0.82
CA ARG A 244 7.41 30.57 0.33
C ARG A 244 6.99 31.13 -1.03
N GLN A 245 7.46 32.34 -1.34
CA GLN A 245 7.16 33.00 -2.62
C GLN A 245 7.55 32.13 -3.84
N ALA A 246 8.62 31.35 -3.73
CA ALA A 246 9.11 30.46 -4.79
C ALA A 246 8.16 29.27 -5.06
N ASP A 247 7.29 28.91 -4.11
CA ASP A 247 6.45 27.73 -4.19
C ASP A 247 5.04 28.03 -4.72
N ILE A 248 4.66 29.31 -4.80
CA ILE A 248 3.32 29.76 -5.20
C ILE A 248 2.91 29.25 -6.58
N ASP A 249 3.85 29.20 -7.53
CA ASP A 249 3.53 28.75 -8.88
C ASP A 249 3.24 27.24 -8.93
N ALA A 250 3.88 26.44 -8.07
CA ALA A 250 3.53 25.03 -7.93
C ALA A 250 2.14 24.85 -7.32
N LEU A 251 1.78 25.67 -6.31
CA LEU A 251 0.45 25.62 -5.70
C LEU A 251 -0.66 25.94 -6.70
N LYS A 252 -0.46 26.90 -7.61
CA LYS A 252 -1.42 27.27 -8.66
C LYS A 252 -1.72 26.17 -9.68
N GLU A 253 -0.77 25.26 -9.88
CA GLU A 253 -0.88 24.19 -10.88
C GLU A 253 -1.37 22.86 -10.26
N ALA A 254 -1.35 22.75 -8.93
CA ALA A 254 -1.78 21.55 -8.22
C ALA A 254 -3.30 21.32 -8.35
N SER A 255 -3.70 20.06 -8.54
CA SER A 255 -5.12 19.66 -8.53
C SER A 255 -5.66 19.43 -7.10
N MET A 256 -4.77 19.12 -6.17
CA MET A 256 -5.05 18.98 -4.74
C MET A 256 -3.85 19.47 -3.94
N VAL A 257 -4.08 20.08 -2.77
CA VAL A 257 -3.05 20.52 -1.82
C VAL A 257 -3.39 19.99 -0.44
N GLU A 258 -2.43 19.38 0.25
CA GLU A 258 -2.59 19.04 1.67
C GLU A 258 -2.03 20.14 2.55
N VAL A 259 -2.72 20.45 3.65
CA VAL A 259 -2.25 21.38 4.69
C VAL A 259 -2.12 20.60 5.99
N GLU A 260 -0.94 20.66 6.61
CA GLU A 260 -0.71 20.01 7.91
C GLU A 260 -1.59 20.64 8.99
N TYR A 261 -2.25 19.78 9.76
CA TYR A 261 -3.10 20.21 10.86
C TYR A 261 -2.25 20.65 12.05
N GLY A 262 -2.47 21.88 12.52
CA GLY A 262 -1.74 22.51 13.62
C GLY A 262 -2.23 23.94 13.87
N ASP A 263 -1.49 24.70 14.68
CA ASP A 263 -1.92 26.03 15.17
C ASP A 263 -2.27 27.03 14.05
N ARG A 264 -1.61 26.93 12.88
CA ARG A 264 -1.79 27.83 11.73
C ARG A 264 -2.61 27.23 10.60
N PHE A 265 -3.29 26.11 10.84
CA PHE A 265 -4.02 25.37 9.82
C PHE A 265 -5.03 26.22 9.05
N GLU A 266 -5.91 26.95 9.75
CA GLU A 266 -6.94 27.79 9.11
C GLU A 266 -6.35 28.97 8.31
N GLU A 267 -5.26 29.56 8.81
CA GLU A 267 -4.53 30.64 8.11
C GLU A 267 -3.96 30.11 6.79
N LEU A 268 -3.22 29.00 6.85
CA LEU A 268 -2.59 28.38 5.68
C LEU A 268 -3.62 27.86 4.69
N LEU A 269 -4.71 27.25 5.16
CA LEU A 269 -5.83 26.83 4.31
C LEU A 269 -6.42 28.01 3.54
N SER A 270 -6.58 29.15 4.20
CA SER A 270 -7.07 30.38 3.59
C SER A 270 -6.09 30.94 2.55
N GLU A 271 -4.78 30.91 2.84
CA GLU A 271 -3.73 31.30 1.89
C GLU A 271 -3.69 30.39 0.65
N VAL A 272 -3.80 29.06 0.83
CA VAL A 272 -3.87 28.09 -0.27
C VAL A 272 -5.07 28.37 -1.16
N ARG A 273 -6.27 28.55 -0.59
CA ARG A 273 -7.49 28.87 -1.34
C ARG A 273 -7.41 30.21 -2.07
N MET A 274 -6.67 31.18 -1.53
CA MET A 274 -6.43 32.46 -2.18
C MET A 274 -5.51 32.31 -3.41
N HIS A 275 -4.47 31.48 -3.30
CA HIS A 275 -3.53 31.25 -4.40
C HIS A 275 -4.08 30.31 -5.47
N ASN A 276 -4.88 29.31 -5.08
CA ASN A 276 -5.52 28.37 -5.99
C ASN A 276 -6.93 28.00 -5.49
N PRO A 277 -7.97 28.75 -5.89
CA PRO A 277 -9.35 28.45 -5.49
C PRO A 277 -9.91 27.20 -6.19
N GLU A 278 -9.23 26.70 -7.21
CA GLU A 278 -9.68 25.59 -8.06
C GLU A 278 -9.13 24.23 -7.61
N ALA A 279 -8.12 24.21 -6.73
CA ALA A 279 -7.55 23.00 -6.14
C ALA A 279 -8.44 22.46 -5.02
N LEU A 280 -8.51 21.14 -4.93
CA LEU A 280 -9.03 20.48 -3.74
C LEU A 280 -8.08 20.72 -2.57
N THR A 281 -8.66 20.91 -1.40
CA THR A 281 -7.93 21.10 -0.15
C THR A 281 -8.11 19.89 0.75
N ALA A 282 -7.02 19.38 1.31
CA ALA A 282 -7.05 18.26 2.25
C ALA A 282 -6.37 18.61 3.58
N ALA A 283 -6.97 18.23 4.71
CA ALA A 283 -6.32 18.32 6.00
C ALA A 283 -5.42 17.10 6.18
N ARG A 284 -4.15 17.28 6.50
CA ARG A 284 -3.26 16.18 6.90
C ARG A 284 -3.18 16.14 8.43
N LEU A 285 -3.79 15.13 9.04
CA LEU A 285 -3.95 15.01 10.49
C LEU A 285 -3.35 13.71 11.02
N PRO A 286 -2.78 13.69 12.24
CA PRO A 286 -2.34 12.46 12.87
C PRO A 286 -3.54 11.59 13.28
N LEU A 287 -3.39 10.28 13.19
CA LEU A 287 -4.32 9.36 13.83
C LEU A 287 -4.17 9.48 15.36
N ASN A 288 -5.21 9.93 16.05
CA ASN A 288 -5.24 10.08 17.51
C ASN A 288 -6.65 9.74 18.07
N PRO A 289 -6.81 9.64 19.40
CA PRO A 289 -8.10 9.30 20.00
C PRO A 289 -9.23 10.29 19.71
N ASP A 290 -8.91 11.57 19.49
CA ASP A 290 -9.89 12.65 19.25
C ASP A 290 -10.28 12.77 17.75
N LEU A 291 -9.92 11.77 16.93
CA LEU A 291 -10.17 11.78 15.50
C LEU A 291 -11.64 12.06 15.13
N PRO A 292 -12.66 11.41 15.73
CA PRO A 292 -14.05 11.66 15.37
C PRO A 292 -14.46 13.13 15.51
N GLU A 293 -14.12 13.76 16.62
CA GLU A 293 -14.42 15.17 16.91
C GLU A 293 -13.65 16.10 15.95
N LEU A 294 -12.38 15.80 15.69
CA LEU A 294 -11.55 16.56 14.75
C LEU A 294 -12.13 16.52 13.32
N LEU A 295 -12.58 15.35 12.85
CA LEU A 295 -13.15 15.21 11.51
C LEU A 295 -14.44 16.01 11.34
N VAL A 296 -15.28 16.07 12.37
CA VAL A 296 -16.49 16.93 12.36
C VAL A 296 -16.07 18.40 12.25
N GLY A 297 -15.13 18.85 13.08
CA GLY A 297 -14.67 20.25 13.08
C GLY A 297 -14.04 20.69 11.75
N ILE A 298 -13.17 19.88 11.14
CA ILE A 298 -12.58 20.24 9.84
C ILE A 298 -13.59 20.19 8.70
N SER A 299 -14.62 19.34 8.79
CA SER A 299 -15.68 19.26 7.77
C SER A 299 -16.46 20.58 7.67
N GLU A 300 -16.68 21.26 8.80
CA GLU A 300 -17.33 22.59 8.85
C GLU A 300 -16.54 23.68 8.11
N LEU A 301 -15.21 23.51 7.95
CA LEU A 301 -14.35 24.41 7.18
C LEU A 301 -14.48 24.21 5.66
N LYS A 302 -15.43 23.37 5.22
CA LYS A 302 -15.68 22.98 3.83
C LYS A 302 -14.44 22.43 3.14
N ILE A 303 -13.61 21.68 3.85
CA ILE A 303 -12.45 21.01 3.27
C ILE A 303 -12.90 19.79 2.46
N ASP A 304 -12.13 19.44 1.42
CA ASP A 304 -12.57 18.42 0.45
C ASP A 304 -12.19 17.00 0.88
N ALA A 305 -11.08 16.86 1.60
CA ALA A 305 -10.61 15.58 2.12
C ALA A 305 -9.89 15.70 3.47
N ALA A 306 -9.82 14.59 4.19
CA ALA A 306 -9.06 14.43 5.42
C ALA A 306 -8.11 13.24 5.25
N HIS A 307 -6.81 13.51 5.26
CA HIS A 307 -5.75 12.52 5.24
C HIS A 307 -5.29 12.19 6.65
N ILE A 308 -5.73 11.04 7.14
CA ILE A 308 -5.47 10.52 8.48
C ILE A 308 -4.18 9.69 8.44
N THR A 309 -3.18 10.11 9.22
CA THR A 309 -1.82 9.57 9.18
C THR A 309 -1.47 8.80 10.46
N ALA A 310 -1.49 7.47 10.39
CA ALA A 310 -1.02 6.61 11.46
C ALA A 310 0.52 6.55 11.49
N ASP A 311 1.08 5.81 12.46
CA ASP A 311 2.50 5.44 12.40
C ASP A 311 2.76 4.30 11.40
N TYR A 312 4.01 3.83 11.31
CA TYR A 312 4.39 2.79 10.36
C TYR A 312 3.83 1.40 10.66
N TRP A 313 3.23 1.20 11.84
CA TRP A 313 2.53 -0.02 12.25
C TRP A 313 1.00 0.17 12.17
N GLY A 314 0.53 1.33 11.71
CA GLY A 314 -0.89 1.66 11.63
C GLY A 314 -1.49 2.06 12.99
N LEU A 315 -0.69 2.50 13.95
CA LEU A 315 -1.13 2.87 15.29
C LEU A 315 -1.33 4.38 15.46
N GLU A 316 -2.21 4.74 16.39
CA GLU A 316 -2.40 6.10 16.89
C GLU A 316 -1.09 6.68 17.47
N LYS A 317 -0.94 8.00 17.34
CA LYS A 317 0.17 8.77 17.92
C LYS A 317 -0.32 9.52 19.17
N GLY A 318 0.61 9.80 20.09
CA GLY A 318 0.35 10.70 21.23
C GLY A 318 -0.50 10.11 22.36
N THR A 319 -0.63 8.79 22.46
CA THR A 319 -1.39 8.09 23.50
C THR A 319 -0.61 6.90 24.08
N GLU A 320 -0.86 6.56 25.34
CA GLU A 320 -0.25 5.39 26.02
C GLU A 320 -0.87 4.05 25.59
N GLN A 321 -2.11 4.08 25.07
CA GLN A 321 -2.84 2.89 24.60
C GLN A 321 -3.29 3.11 23.16
N PRO A 322 -2.36 3.07 22.19
CA PRO A 322 -2.69 3.39 20.81
C PRO A 322 -3.56 2.33 20.18
N ARG A 323 -4.66 2.77 19.57
CA ARG A 323 -5.50 1.91 18.74
C ARG A 323 -4.93 1.83 17.33
N HIS A 324 -5.17 0.69 16.69
CA HIS A 324 -4.83 0.54 15.28
C HIS A 324 -5.87 1.21 14.38
N LEU A 325 -5.43 1.67 13.21
CA LEU A 325 -6.21 2.31 12.16
C LEU A 325 -7.52 1.57 11.88
N ARG A 326 -7.50 0.23 11.93
CA ARG A 326 -8.67 -0.64 11.80
C ARG A 326 -9.86 -0.19 12.67
N TYR A 327 -9.59 0.09 13.95
CA TYR A 327 -10.62 0.42 14.92
C TYR A 327 -11.01 1.89 14.82
N ALA A 328 -10.01 2.77 14.80
CA ALA A 328 -10.23 4.21 14.77
C ALA A 328 -10.92 4.68 13.48
N LEU A 329 -10.59 4.08 12.33
CA LEU A 329 -11.23 4.40 11.05
C LEU A 329 -12.71 3.99 11.04
N ARG A 330 -13.05 2.82 11.58
CA ARG A 330 -14.43 2.36 11.69
C ARG A 330 -15.27 3.30 12.56
N GLU A 331 -14.72 3.71 13.70
CA GLU A 331 -15.38 4.67 14.60
C GLU A 331 -15.56 6.05 13.93
N ALA A 332 -14.50 6.59 13.31
CA ALA A 332 -14.54 7.84 12.57
C ALA A 332 -15.59 7.83 11.44
N HIS A 333 -15.63 6.73 10.68
CA HIS A 333 -16.63 6.56 9.62
C HIS A 333 -18.05 6.57 10.19
N GLN A 334 -18.31 5.85 11.29
CA GLN A 334 -19.61 5.81 11.95
C GLN A 334 -20.02 7.18 12.48
N SER A 335 -19.12 7.90 13.16
CA SER A 335 -19.36 9.25 13.68
C SER A 335 -19.78 10.24 12.57
N LEU A 336 -19.07 10.23 11.44
CA LEU A 336 -19.45 11.07 10.29
C LEU A 336 -20.80 10.67 9.67
N MET A 337 -21.17 9.39 9.70
CA MET A 337 -22.51 8.97 9.25
C MET A 337 -23.61 9.46 10.19
N GLU A 338 -23.40 9.35 11.51
CA GLU A 338 -24.36 9.81 12.52
C GLU A 338 -24.62 11.32 12.41
N GLN A 339 -23.60 12.09 12.06
CA GLN A 339 -23.73 13.54 11.79
C GLN A 339 -24.18 13.88 10.36
N SER A 340 -24.45 12.88 9.51
CA SER A 340 -24.81 13.06 8.09
C SER A 340 -23.75 13.81 7.25
N MET A 341 -22.49 13.79 7.67
CA MET A 341 -21.37 14.50 7.02
C MET A 341 -20.48 13.60 6.16
N ARG A 342 -20.75 12.28 6.11
CA ARG A 342 -19.83 11.32 5.47
C ARG A 342 -19.59 11.57 3.98
N ASP A 343 -20.58 12.05 3.23
CA ASP A 343 -20.40 12.37 1.81
C ASP A 343 -19.77 13.76 1.59
N GLU A 344 -19.72 14.59 2.64
CA GLU A 344 -19.16 15.94 2.58
C GLU A 344 -17.63 15.97 2.80
N LEU A 345 -17.04 14.84 3.21
CA LEU A 345 -15.61 14.73 3.48
C LEU A 345 -15.06 13.39 2.97
N SER A 346 -14.08 13.44 2.05
CA SER A 346 -13.37 12.24 1.63
C SER A 346 -12.30 11.83 2.65
N LEU A 347 -12.24 10.56 3.02
CA LEU A 347 -11.25 10.04 3.97
C LEU A 347 -10.11 9.34 3.23
N ILE A 348 -8.89 9.85 3.40
CA ILE A 348 -7.64 9.22 2.96
C ILE A 348 -6.94 8.69 4.19
N VAL A 349 -6.42 7.46 4.15
CA VAL A 349 -5.70 6.87 5.29
C VAL A 349 -4.32 6.39 4.91
N SER A 350 -3.33 6.59 5.77
CA SER A 350 -1.96 6.10 5.60
C SER A 350 -1.37 5.58 6.91
N GLY A 351 -0.24 4.88 6.78
CA GLY A 351 0.48 4.23 7.89
C GLY A 351 0.05 2.78 8.09
N GLY A 352 1.02 1.85 8.06
CA GLY A 352 0.76 0.41 8.25
C GLY A 352 0.15 -0.32 7.04
N ILE A 353 0.07 0.29 5.86
CA ILE A 353 -0.48 -0.40 4.67
C ILE A 353 0.62 -1.28 4.05
N ALA A 354 0.77 -2.50 4.57
CA ALA A 354 1.90 -3.38 4.27
C ALA A 354 1.62 -4.50 3.26
N ALA A 355 0.36 -4.72 2.86
CA ALA A 355 -0.04 -5.74 1.91
C ALA A 355 -1.23 -5.28 1.05
N ALA A 356 -1.39 -5.87 -0.14
CA ALA A 356 -2.46 -5.52 -1.07
C ALA A 356 -3.86 -5.65 -0.43
N GLU A 357 -4.07 -6.66 0.41
CA GLU A 357 -5.32 -6.90 1.12
C GLU A 357 -5.68 -5.84 2.17
N HIS A 358 -4.71 -5.03 2.64
CA HIS A 358 -5.00 -3.92 3.55
C HIS A 358 -5.80 -2.82 2.85
N VAL A 359 -5.63 -2.64 1.53
CA VAL A 359 -6.34 -1.62 0.75
C VAL A 359 -7.85 -1.82 0.77
N PRO A 360 -8.42 -2.96 0.31
CA PRO A 360 -9.86 -3.17 0.39
C PRO A 360 -10.38 -3.21 1.83
N LYS A 361 -9.59 -3.73 2.80
CA LYS A 361 -9.97 -3.72 4.22
C LYS A 361 -10.13 -2.29 4.75
N ALA A 362 -9.18 -1.39 4.46
CA ALA A 362 -9.28 0.01 4.85
C ALA A 362 -10.48 0.73 4.20
N ILE A 363 -10.75 0.44 2.92
CA ILE A 363 -11.93 1.00 2.23
C ILE A 363 -13.23 0.50 2.88
N ILE A 364 -13.33 -0.80 3.18
CA ILE A 364 -14.48 -1.38 3.88
C ILE A 364 -14.75 -0.69 5.22
N LEU A 365 -13.70 -0.34 5.95
CA LEU A 365 -13.81 0.37 7.23
C LEU A 365 -14.18 1.85 7.08
N GLY A 366 -14.21 2.38 5.86
CA GLY A 366 -14.71 3.71 5.56
C GLY A 366 -13.69 4.66 4.93
N ALA A 367 -12.51 4.22 4.49
CA ALA A 367 -11.65 5.07 3.66
C ALA A 367 -12.22 5.21 2.23
N ASP A 368 -12.04 6.37 1.59
CA ASP A 368 -12.28 6.56 0.15
C ASP A 368 -11.02 6.24 -0.67
N ALA A 369 -9.82 6.49 -0.13
CA ALA A 369 -8.54 6.10 -0.73
C ALA A 369 -7.49 5.76 0.34
N VAL A 370 -6.44 5.04 -0.06
CA VAL A 370 -5.40 4.55 0.84
C VAL A 370 -4.03 5.03 0.37
N ALA A 371 -3.31 5.77 1.20
CA ALA A 371 -1.96 6.21 0.91
C ALA A 371 -0.92 5.17 1.39
N ILE A 372 0.03 4.84 0.51
CA ILE A 372 1.14 3.91 0.78
C ILE A 372 2.48 4.65 0.84
N ASP A 373 3.35 4.21 1.75
CA ASP A 373 4.63 4.85 2.05
C ASP A 373 5.81 3.88 1.85
N ARG A 374 6.10 3.03 2.83
CA ARG A 374 7.25 2.10 2.88
C ARG A 374 7.23 1.09 1.74
N VAL A 375 6.05 0.74 1.23
CA VAL A 375 5.89 -0.15 0.07
C VAL A 375 6.68 0.38 -1.11
N LEU A 376 6.69 1.71 -1.35
CA LEU A 376 7.43 2.34 -2.45
C LEU A 376 8.93 2.10 -2.30
N MET A 377 9.46 2.22 -1.08
CA MET A 377 10.88 2.01 -0.78
C MET A 377 11.26 0.54 -0.84
N ILE A 378 10.43 -0.34 -0.29
CA ILE A 378 10.62 -1.79 -0.34
C ILE A 378 10.59 -2.24 -1.79
N ALA A 379 9.67 -1.74 -2.61
CA ALA A 379 9.61 -2.02 -4.05
C ALA A 379 10.97 -1.73 -4.71
N LEU A 380 11.67 -0.67 -4.31
CA LEU A 380 12.99 -0.27 -4.83
C LEU A 380 14.19 -1.01 -4.17
N GLY A 381 13.91 -2.00 -3.32
CA GLY A 381 14.91 -2.88 -2.70
C GLY A 381 15.24 -2.57 -1.25
N CYS A 382 14.53 -1.64 -0.60
CA CYS A 382 14.76 -1.33 0.82
C CYS A 382 14.58 -2.58 1.69
N ARG A 383 15.51 -2.80 2.62
CA ARG A 383 15.53 -3.94 3.56
C ARG A 383 14.98 -3.59 4.94
N LEU A 384 14.50 -2.36 5.13
CA LEU A 384 14.09 -1.80 6.43
C LEU A 384 15.14 -1.98 7.54
N CYS A 385 16.42 -1.78 7.21
CA CYS A 385 17.54 -2.00 8.14
C CYS A 385 17.69 -0.93 9.24
N GLY A 386 16.86 0.12 9.27
CA GLY A 386 17.00 1.24 10.21
C GLY A 386 18.20 2.17 9.96
N SER A 387 19.15 1.76 9.12
CA SER A 387 20.38 2.48 8.76
C SER A 387 20.22 3.69 7.83
N CYS A 388 19.04 4.31 7.78
CA CYS A 388 18.77 5.41 6.84
C CYS A 388 19.33 6.76 7.30
N THR A 389 19.74 6.87 8.56
CA THR A 389 20.35 8.09 9.11
C THR A 389 21.87 8.06 8.99
N ALA A 390 22.46 9.23 8.72
CA ALA A 390 23.91 9.39 8.68
C ALA A 390 24.53 8.97 10.04
N PRO A 391 25.69 8.29 10.08
CA PRO A 391 26.64 8.04 8.99
C PRO A 391 26.49 6.67 8.29
N GLN A 392 25.38 5.95 8.47
CA GLN A 392 25.26 4.60 7.93
C GLN A 392 24.95 4.62 6.43
N ILE A 393 25.66 3.79 5.65
CA ILE A 393 25.44 3.64 4.20
C ILE A 393 24.33 2.61 4.00
N CYS A 394 23.32 2.98 3.21
CA CYS A 394 22.25 2.06 2.82
C CYS A 394 22.85 0.84 2.11
N PRO A 395 22.60 -0.40 2.57
CA PRO A 395 23.24 -1.60 2.01
C PRO A 395 22.82 -1.95 0.57
N VAL A 396 21.86 -1.21 0.02
CA VAL A 396 21.31 -1.38 -1.33
C VAL A 396 21.36 -0.09 -2.15
N ASP A 397 22.09 0.92 -1.67
CA ASP A 397 22.28 2.21 -2.36
C ASP A 397 21.00 2.73 -3.02
N ILE A 398 19.90 2.77 -2.24
CA ILE A 398 18.55 3.03 -2.78
C ILE A 398 18.46 4.38 -3.51
N MET A 399 19.21 5.36 -3.02
CA MET A 399 19.34 6.70 -3.60
C MET A 399 19.99 6.72 -4.98
N GLN A 400 20.70 5.65 -5.36
CA GLN A 400 21.34 5.49 -6.66
C GLN A 400 20.49 4.67 -7.64
N ALA A 401 19.20 4.43 -7.33
CA ALA A 401 18.30 3.77 -8.26
C ALA A 401 18.26 4.54 -9.60
N ASP A 402 18.28 3.77 -10.69
CA ASP A 402 18.00 4.29 -12.02
C ASP A 402 16.53 4.75 -12.10
N PHE A 403 16.30 5.84 -12.80
CA PHE A 403 14.98 6.46 -12.88
C PHE A 403 13.94 5.55 -13.52
N GLY A 404 14.24 5.01 -14.71
CA GLY A 404 13.31 4.15 -15.45
C GLY A 404 13.06 2.84 -14.74
N TRP A 405 14.12 2.24 -14.20
CA TRP A 405 14.03 1.04 -13.37
C TRP A 405 13.13 1.24 -12.14
N GLY A 406 13.30 2.37 -11.44
CA GLY A 406 12.52 2.67 -10.24
C GLY A 406 11.03 2.85 -10.53
N VAL A 407 10.73 3.60 -11.59
CA VAL A 407 9.34 3.79 -12.08
C VAL A 407 8.70 2.45 -12.40
N GLN A 408 9.39 1.59 -13.17
CA GLN A 408 8.85 0.29 -13.56
C GLN A 408 8.57 -0.63 -12.37
N ARG A 409 9.42 -0.60 -11.33
CA ARG A 409 9.20 -1.42 -10.13
C ARG A 409 7.99 -1.00 -9.34
N ILE A 410 7.73 0.31 -9.21
CA ILE A 410 6.51 0.81 -8.56
C ILE A 410 5.28 0.44 -9.39
N VAL A 411 5.33 0.64 -10.70
CA VAL A 411 4.27 0.23 -11.65
C VAL A 411 3.95 -1.26 -11.51
N ASN A 412 4.97 -2.10 -11.39
CA ASN A 412 4.81 -3.54 -11.23
C ASN A 412 4.08 -3.92 -9.93
N VAL A 413 4.47 -3.35 -8.78
CA VAL A 413 3.77 -3.60 -7.51
C VAL A 413 2.31 -3.17 -7.62
N MET A 414 2.03 -1.99 -8.18
CA MET A 414 0.67 -1.51 -8.33
C MET A 414 -0.16 -2.35 -9.31
N GLY A 415 0.45 -2.89 -10.36
CA GLY A 415 -0.20 -3.88 -11.22
C GLY A 415 -0.62 -5.12 -10.44
N ALA A 416 0.28 -5.68 -9.62
CA ALA A 416 -0.02 -6.85 -8.78
C ALA A 416 -1.07 -6.55 -7.69
N TRP A 417 -1.03 -5.37 -7.08
CA TRP A 417 -1.99 -4.97 -6.05
C TRP A 417 -3.38 -4.69 -6.64
N ARG A 418 -3.43 -4.05 -7.82
CA ARG A 418 -4.68 -3.89 -8.59
C ARG A 418 -5.30 -5.24 -8.90
N ASP A 419 -4.51 -6.20 -9.39
CA ASP A 419 -5.04 -7.53 -9.73
C ASP A 419 -5.55 -8.26 -8.47
N GLN A 420 -4.86 -8.17 -7.33
CA GLN A 420 -5.37 -8.70 -6.05
C GLN A 420 -6.67 -8.01 -5.59
N LEU A 421 -6.78 -6.69 -5.75
CA LEU A 421 -8.01 -5.95 -5.48
C LEU A 421 -9.16 -6.45 -6.37
N LEU A 422 -8.89 -6.72 -7.66
CA LEU A 422 -9.87 -7.29 -8.59
C LEU A 422 -10.29 -8.70 -8.19
N GLU A 423 -9.40 -9.52 -7.64
CA GLU A 423 -9.76 -10.85 -7.11
C GLU A 423 -10.70 -10.73 -5.91
N VAL A 424 -10.38 -9.86 -4.95
CA VAL A 424 -11.23 -9.60 -3.77
C VAL A 424 -12.61 -9.10 -4.21
N MET A 425 -12.65 -8.07 -5.06
CA MET A 425 -13.91 -7.50 -5.54
C MET A 425 -14.73 -8.49 -6.38
N GLY A 426 -14.06 -9.27 -7.24
CA GLY A 426 -14.68 -10.34 -8.01
C GLY A 426 -15.32 -11.38 -7.09
N ALA A 427 -14.57 -11.89 -6.11
CA ALA A 427 -15.05 -12.87 -5.14
C ALA A 427 -16.18 -12.34 -4.23
N MET A 428 -16.20 -11.03 -3.96
CA MET A 428 -17.29 -10.36 -3.23
C MET A 428 -18.50 -10.04 -4.12
N GLY A 429 -18.40 -10.18 -5.45
CA GLY A 429 -19.46 -9.82 -6.40
C GLY A 429 -19.65 -8.31 -6.58
N ILE A 430 -18.61 -7.50 -6.36
CA ILE A 430 -18.64 -6.03 -6.44
C ILE A 430 -17.93 -5.53 -7.71
N ARG A 431 -18.58 -4.62 -8.46
CA ARG A 431 -18.07 -4.08 -9.74
C ARG A 431 -17.49 -2.67 -9.67
N ASP A 432 -17.52 -2.05 -8.49
CA ASP A 432 -17.02 -0.69 -8.30
C ASP A 432 -16.46 -0.57 -6.88
N VAL A 433 -15.19 -0.18 -6.78
CA VAL A 433 -14.46 -0.14 -5.50
C VAL A 433 -15.10 0.84 -4.53
N ARG A 434 -15.77 1.89 -5.02
CA ARG A 434 -16.49 2.86 -4.19
C ARG A 434 -17.63 2.22 -3.40
N ARG A 435 -18.14 1.06 -3.85
CA ARG A 435 -19.15 0.28 -3.11
C ARG A 435 -18.59 -0.54 -1.96
N LEU A 436 -17.28 -0.69 -1.85
CA LEU A 436 -16.67 -1.30 -0.67
C LEU A 436 -16.79 -0.38 0.55
N ARG A 437 -16.87 0.93 0.35
CA ARG A 437 -16.90 1.93 1.42
C ARG A 437 -18.03 1.67 2.41
N GLY A 438 -17.67 1.27 3.63
CA GLY A 438 -18.65 0.96 4.68
C GLY A 438 -19.40 -0.38 4.48
N GLU A 439 -19.00 -1.24 3.54
CA GLU A 439 -19.64 -2.53 3.26
C GLU A 439 -19.25 -3.59 4.32
N LEU A 440 -19.70 -3.35 5.55
CA LEU A 440 -19.45 -4.24 6.68
C LEU A 440 -20.19 -5.58 6.54
N GLY A 441 -21.28 -5.62 5.77
CA GLY A 441 -22.12 -6.81 5.57
C GLY A 441 -21.43 -7.94 4.79
N ARG A 442 -20.33 -7.64 4.09
CA ARG A 442 -19.46 -8.63 3.43
C ARG A 442 -18.08 -8.68 4.07
N SER A 443 -18.01 -8.39 5.36
CA SER A 443 -16.79 -8.49 6.16
C SER A 443 -17.04 -9.27 7.42
N MET A 444 -16.00 -9.93 7.90
CA MET A 444 -16.01 -10.73 9.11
C MET A 444 -14.90 -10.24 10.03
N PHE A 445 -15.23 -10.03 11.29
CA PHE A 445 -14.28 -9.59 12.31
C PHE A 445 -14.12 -10.70 13.34
N SER A 446 -12.88 -11.08 13.63
CA SER A 446 -12.56 -12.18 14.53
C SER A 446 -13.21 -11.98 15.90
N GLU A 447 -13.11 -10.77 16.47
CA GLU A 447 -13.70 -10.44 17.77
C GLU A 447 -15.24 -10.52 17.78
N ASP A 448 -15.89 -10.26 16.65
CA ASP A 448 -17.34 -10.36 16.54
C ASP A 448 -17.76 -11.84 16.47
N ILE A 449 -17.04 -12.65 15.68
CA ILE A 449 -17.26 -14.11 15.58
C ILE A 449 -16.98 -14.80 16.91
N GLU A 450 -15.86 -14.48 17.57
CA GLU A 450 -15.52 -15.04 18.87
C GLU A 450 -16.59 -14.71 19.91
N ARG A 451 -17.07 -13.46 19.94
CA ARG A 451 -18.16 -13.06 20.83
C ARG A 451 -19.44 -13.84 20.53
N GLU A 452 -19.84 -13.95 19.27
CA GLU A 452 -21.07 -14.68 18.88
C GLU A 452 -21.00 -16.18 19.21
N VAL A 453 -19.84 -16.82 19.00
CA VAL A 453 -19.66 -18.26 19.20
C VAL A 453 -19.46 -18.61 20.68
N PHE A 454 -18.66 -17.82 21.40
CA PHE A 454 -18.21 -18.18 22.74
C PHE A 454 -18.94 -17.47 23.87
N ALA A 455 -19.48 -16.25 23.70
CA ALA A 455 -20.20 -15.56 24.78
C ALA A 455 -21.36 -16.40 25.37
N PRO A 456 -22.18 -17.12 24.56
CA PRO A 456 -23.24 -17.97 25.11
C PRO A 456 -22.75 -19.10 26.03
N LEU A 457 -21.53 -19.60 25.82
CA LEU A 457 -20.94 -20.65 26.66
C LEU A 457 -20.52 -20.13 28.04
N PHE A 458 -20.26 -18.83 28.16
CA PHE A 458 -19.81 -18.19 29.40
C PHE A 458 -20.91 -17.38 30.11
N GLU A 459 -21.95 -16.97 29.38
CA GLU A 459 -23.12 -16.27 29.94
C GLU A 459 -24.11 -17.22 30.65
N GLY A 460 -24.08 -18.52 30.35
CA GLY A 460 -24.95 -19.54 30.97
C GLY A 460 -24.59 -19.99 32.39
N GLY A 461 -23.72 -19.27 33.10
CA GLY A 461 -23.20 -19.63 34.41
C GLY A 461 -23.66 -18.72 35.55
N ARG A 462 -24.96 -18.48 35.72
CA ARG A 462 -25.60 -17.94 36.94
C ARG A 462 -27.12 -17.89 36.79
N GLU A 463 -27.78 -18.99 37.09
CA GLU A 463 -29.17 -19.04 37.58
C GLU A 463 -29.42 -20.42 38.19
N GLU A 464 -28.90 -20.63 39.40
CA GLU A 464 -29.42 -21.60 40.39
C GLU A 464 -29.56 -20.91 41.75
#